data_AF-A0A7X8TEF6-F1
#
_entry.id   AF-A0A7X8TEF6-F1
#
_cell.length_a   1.000
_cell.length_b   1.000
_cell.length_c   1.000
_cell.angle_alpha   90.00
_cell.angle_beta   90.00
_cell.angle_gamma   90.00
#
_symmetry.space_group_name_H-M   'P 1'
#
loop_
_entity.id
_entity.type
_entity.pdbx_description
1 polymer ?
#
loop_
_entity_poly.entity_id
_entity_poly.type
_entity_poly.pdbx_seq_one_letter_code
_entity_poly.pdbx_strand_id
1 'polypeptide(L)' 'MNEADHEVFCCDSLREVVAELPAPAAPTVYRADNGVLMMVVGLVQTEEGLGYLDQAILHCPFCGTKLQDAKAIAEKVNH' A
#
# COMPACT_ATOMS: atom_id res chain seq x y z
N MET A 1 13.47 -4.82 -16.67
CA MET A 1 13.81 -5.10 -15.26
C MET A 1 14.84 -4.07 -14.85
N ASN A 2 14.43 -3.07 -14.06
CA ASN A 2 15.30 -2.00 -13.60
C ASN A 2 15.65 -2.23 -12.13
N GLU A 3 16.92 -1.98 -11.77
CA GLU A 3 17.45 -2.06 -10.41
C GLU A 3 16.71 -1.17 -9.39
N ALA A 4 15.87 -0.24 -9.86
CA ALA A 4 15.09 0.69 -9.03
C ALA A 4 13.99 0.02 -8.18
N ASP A 5 13.49 -1.16 -8.57
CA ASP A 5 12.42 -1.85 -7.81
C ASP A 5 12.95 -2.55 -6.55
N HIS A 6 14.26 -2.78 -6.45
CA HIS A 6 14.87 -3.46 -5.31
C HIS A 6 15.15 -2.54 -4.11
N GLU A 7 15.13 -1.21 -4.30
CA GLU A 7 15.38 -0.26 -3.20
C GLU A 7 14.12 0.10 -2.39
N VAL A 8 12.92 -0.27 -2.86
CA VAL A 8 11.64 0.17 -2.25
C VAL A 8 11.03 -0.87 -1.32
N PHE A 9 11.28 -2.15 -1.53
CA PHE A 9 10.65 -3.23 -0.78
C PHE A 9 11.66 -4.01 0.07
N CYS A 10 11.31 -4.24 1.34
CA CYS A 10 12.18 -4.95 2.28
C CYS A 10 12.23 -6.48 2.07
N CYS A 11 11.34 -7.04 1.25
CA CYS A 11 11.34 -8.46 0.88
C CYS A 11 10.55 -8.73 -0.41
N ASP A 12 10.80 -9.89 -1.02
CA ASP A 12 10.13 -10.31 -2.26
C ASP A 12 8.61 -10.43 -2.09
N SER A 13 8.14 -10.95 -0.95
CA SER A 13 6.70 -11.09 -0.69
C SER A 13 5.98 -9.74 -0.69
N LEU A 14 6.62 -8.68 -0.17
CA LEU A 14 6.04 -7.34 -0.21
C LEU A 14 6.01 -6.79 -1.64
N ARG A 15 7.08 -6.99 -2.41
CA ARG A 15 7.15 -6.59 -3.82
C ARG A 15 6.04 -7.28 -4.63
N GLU A 16 5.84 -8.57 -4.42
CA GLU A 16 4.85 -9.38 -5.16
C GLU A 16 3.41 -8.95 -4.91
N VAL A 17 3.04 -8.60 -3.68
CA VAL A 17 1.66 -8.15 -3.38
C VAL A 17 1.37 -6.71 -3.81
N VAL A 18 2.43 -5.91 -4.01
CA VAL A 18 2.33 -4.55 -4.56
C VAL A 18 2.36 -4.56 -6.09
N ALA A 19 2.95 -5.59 -6.69
CA ALA A 19 2.97 -5.75 -8.14
C ALA A 19 1.55 -5.93 -8.70
N GLU A 20 1.34 -5.42 -9.92
CA GLU A 20 0.06 -5.50 -10.62
C GLU A 20 -0.43 -6.96 -10.68
N LEU A 21 -1.48 -7.26 -9.91
CA LEU A 21 -2.15 -8.54 -9.99
C LEU A 21 -2.87 -8.65 -11.35
N PRO A 22 -2.94 -9.86 -11.95
CA PRO A 22 -3.71 -10.03 -13.18
C PRO A 22 -5.18 -9.70 -12.92
N ALA A 23 -5.81 -9.00 -13.87
CA ALA A 23 -7.24 -8.72 -13.82
C ALA A 23 -8.04 -10.03 -13.59
N PRO A 24 -9.10 -10.02 -12.74
CA PRO A 24 -9.78 -8.87 -12.16
C PRO A 24 -9.26 -8.43 -10.79
N ALA A 25 -8.16 -9.00 -10.29
CA ALA A 25 -7.66 -8.69 -8.96
C ALA A 25 -6.96 -7.33 -8.97
N ALA A 26 -7.47 -6.37 -8.19
CA ALA A 26 -6.73 -5.16 -7.87
C ALA A 26 -5.76 -5.46 -6.70
N PRO A 27 -4.52 -4.96 -6.72
CA PRO A 27 -3.62 -5.13 -5.58
C PRO A 27 -4.23 -4.47 -4.35
N THR A 28 -4.37 -5.25 -3.28
CA THR A 28 -4.90 -4.76 -2.00
C THR A 28 -3.91 -3.87 -1.27
N VAL A 29 -2.62 -3.93 -1.66
CA VAL A 29 -1.56 -3.05 -1.18
C VAL A 29 -1.08 -2.21 -2.34
N TYR A 30 -1.04 -0.89 -2.15
CA TYR A 30 -0.63 0.04 -3.19
C TYR A 30 0.14 1.23 -2.60
N ARG A 31 0.85 1.96 -3.46
CA ARG A 31 1.51 3.21 -3.09
C ARG A 31 0.63 4.38 -3.53
N ALA A 32 0.16 5.18 -2.58
CA ALA A 32 -0.59 6.39 -2.87
C ALA A 32 0.32 7.47 -3.49
N ASP A 33 -0.26 8.49 -4.11
CA ASP A 33 0.46 9.59 -4.76
C ASP A 33 1.38 10.37 -3.81
N ASN A 34 1.04 10.42 -2.52
CA ASN A 34 1.87 11.01 -1.46
C ASN A 34 3.05 10.11 -1.02
N GLY A 35 3.22 8.98 -1.71
CA GLY A 35 4.27 8.00 -1.50
C GLY A 35 4.04 7.05 -0.32
N VAL A 36 2.90 7.13 0.36
CA VAL A 36 2.55 6.25 1.50
C VAL A 36 2.12 4.88 0.99
N LEU A 37 2.65 3.82 1.59
CA LEU A 37 2.20 2.45 1.32
C LEU A 37 0.91 2.18 2.10
N MET A 38 -0.17 1.89 1.37
CA MET A 38 -1.53 1.73 1.87
C MET A 38 -2.03 0.31 1.61
N MET A 39 -2.99 -0.14 2.41
CA MET A 39 -3.72 -1.39 2.24
C MET A 39 -5.22 -1.14 2.33
N VAL A 40 -5.97 -1.68 1.37
CA VAL A 40 -7.44 -1.75 1.45
C VAL A 40 -7.81 -2.78 2.53
N VAL A 41 -8.52 -2.34 3.57
CA VAL A 41 -9.01 -3.20 4.66
C VAL A 41 -10.52 -3.33 4.70
N GLY A 42 -11.23 -2.59 3.84
CA GLY A 42 -12.67 -2.65 3.74
C GLY A 42 -13.18 -2.06 2.43
N LEU A 43 -14.36 -2.54 2.02
CA LEU A 43 -15.08 -2.07 0.84
C LEU A 43 -16.50 -1.71 1.25
N VAL A 44 -17.04 -0.63 0.69
CA VAL A 44 -18.42 -0.23 0.89
C VAL A 44 -19.04 0.19 -0.44
N GLN A 45 -20.21 -0.35 -0.78
CA GLN A 45 -20.97 0.13 -1.92
C GLN A 45 -21.77 1.36 -1.48
N THR A 46 -21.54 2.50 -2.15
CA THR A 46 -22.30 3.74 -1.98
C THR A 46 -23.10 4.05 -3.24
N GLU A 47 -23.97 5.07 -3.17
CA GLU A 47 -24.70 5.59 -4.33
C GLU A 47 -23.78 6.18 -5.40
N GLU A 48 -22.58 6.62 -5.01
CA GLU A 48 -21.56 7.21 -5.89
C GLU A 48 -20.58 6.17 -6.46
N GLY A 49 -20.57 4.94 -5.94
CA GLY A 49 -19.71 3.86 -6.41
C GLY A 49 -19.12 2.99 -5.29
N LEU A 50 -18.07 2.25 -5.63
CA LEU A 50 -17.35 1.43 -4.65
C LEU A 50 -16.35 2.30 -3.87
N GLY A 51 -16.57 2.47 -2.57
CA GLY A 51 -15.66 3.11 -1.65
C GLY A 51 -14.69 2.12 -1.02
N TYR A 52 -13.49 2.60 -0.70
CA TYR A 52 -12.40 1.84 -0.08
C TYR A 52 -12.07 2.42 1.29
N LEU A 53 -11.87 1.55 2.28
CA LEU A 53 -11.27 1.91 3.56
C LEU A 53 -9.80 1.51 3.53
N ASP A 54 -8.92 2.50 3.48
CA ASP A 54 -7.47 2.27 3.41
C ASP A 54 -6.77 2.50 4.75
N GLN A 55 -5.70 1.74 4.99
CA GLN A 55 -4.84 1.84 6.17
C GLN A 55 -3.37 1.88 5.75
N ALA A 56 -2.58 2.76 6.39
CA ALA A 56 -1.15 2.84 6.12
C ALA A 56 -0.41 1.61 6.70
N ILE A 57 0.51 1.04 5.93
CA ILE A 57 1.33 -0.09 6.35
C ILE A 57 2.59 0.42 7.03
N LEU A 58 2.62 0.43 8.37
CA LEU A 58 3.79 0.91 9.12
C LEU A 58 4.95 -0.10 9.13
N HIS A 59 4.62 -1.39 9.17
CA HIS A 59 5.58 -2.49 9.21
C HIS A 59 5.22 -3.52 8.15
N CYS A 60 6.25 -4.10 7.53
CA CYS A 60 6.06 -5.17 6.57
C CYS A 60 5.34 -6.36 7.24
N PRO A 61 4.19 -6.82 6.72
CA PRO A 61 3.46 -7.93 7.31
C PRO A 61 4.18 -9.28 7.14
N PHE A 62 5.20 -9.35 6.27
CA PHE A 62 5.93 -10.58 5.98
C PHE A 62 7.21 -10.75 6.79
N CYS A 63 8.00 -9.69 6.95
CA CYS A 63 9.30 -9.76 7.63
C CYS A 63 9.42 -8.82 8.85
N GLY A 64 8.40 -8.01 9.15
CA GLY A 64 8.38 -7.14 10.33
C GLY A 64 9.21 -5.86 10.22
N THR A 65 9.95 -5.65 9.12
CA THR A 65 10.72 -4.42 8.90
C THR A 65 9.81 -3.19 9.00
N LYS A 66 10.22 -2.19 9.78
CA LYS A 66 9.54 -0.88 9.82
C LYS A 66 9.71 -0.20 8.46
N LEU A 67 8.60 0.02 7.76
CA LEU A 67 8.56 0.63 6.43
C LEU A 67 8.33 2.13 6.50
N GLN A 68 7.46 2.56 7.42
CA GLN A 68 6.98 3.94 7.49
C GLN A 68 6.83 4.40 8.95
N ASP A 69 6.91 5.70 9.17
CA ASP A 69 6.71 6.31 10.48
C ASP A 69 5.34 6.97 10.57
N ALA A 70 4.58 6.66 11.63
CA ALA A 70 3.22 7.16 11.81
C ALA A 70 3.16 8.69 11.90
N LYS A 71 4.17 9.33 12.53
CA LYS A 71 4.23 10.79 12.65
C LYS A 71 4.47 11.43 11.28
N ALA A 72 5.40 10.86 10.51
CA ALA A 72 5.69 11.35 9.15
C ALA A 72 4.52 11.13 8.17
N ILE A 73 3.71 10.08 8.37
CA ILE A 73 2.50 9.86 7.58
C ILE A 73 1.42 10.88 7.94
N ALA A 74 1.22 11.18 9.23
CA ALA A 74 0.22 12.16 9.67
C ALA A 74 0.44 13.55 9.05
N GLU A 75 1.69 13.91 8.73
CA GLU A 75 2.04 15.15 8.03
C GLU A 75 1.72 15.13 6.52
N LYS A 76 1.51 13.94 5.93
CA LYS A 76 1.25 13.71 4.49
C LYS A 76 -0.21 13.41 4.17
N VAL A 77 -1.02 13.14 5.18
CA VAL A 77 -2.47 12.94 5.04
C VAL A 77 -3.12 14.30 5.33
N ASN A 78 -3.37 15.08 4.27
CA ASN A 78 -4.23 16.26 4.40
C ASN A 78 -5.68 15.79 4.54
N HIS A 79 -6.37 16.34 5.54
CA HIS A 79 -7.83 16.29 5.64
C HIS A 79 -8.48 17.10 4.51
#